data_AF-A0A1H3MEK7-F1
#
_entry.id   AF-A0A1H3MEK7-F1
#
_cell.length_a   1.000
_cell.length_b   1.000
_cell.length_c   1.000
_cell.angle_alpha   90.00
_cell.angle_beta   90.00
_cell.angle_gamma   90.00
#
_symmetry.space_group_name_H-M   'P 1'
#
loop_
_entity.id
_entity.type
_entity.pdbx_description
1 polymer ?
#
loop_
_entity_poly.entity_id
_entity_poly.type
_entity_poly.pdbx_seq_one_letter_code
_entity_poly.pdbx_strand_id
1 'polypeptide(L)'
;MICLEEENRAAIHGVVKFPDGCPVKDAVVKLFEKESKCKLKPITFAFTDECGQFLFGVDSCKDYVIKVFFYHPEHMPPSPPPHCKKDDNDCDYKEYS
;
A
#
# COMPACT_ATOMS: atom_id res chain seq x y z
N MET A 1 24.75 7.58 -28.94
CA MET A 1 23.44 7.22 -29.51
C MET A 1 22.74 6.37 -28.46
N ILE A 2 21.60 6.81 -27.95
CA ILE A 2 20.80 6.07 -26.96
C ILE A 2 19.61 5.51 -27.72
N CYS A 3 19.46 4.19 -27.74
CA CYS A 3 18.29 3.51 -28.28
C CYS A 3 17.39 3.13 -27.11
N LEU A 4 16.12 3.53 -27.15
CA LEU A 4 15.14 3.11 -26.16
C LEU A 4 14.70 1.67 -26.46
N GLU A 5 14.69 0.83 -25.43
CA GLU A 5 14.09 -0.51 -25.50
C GLU A 5 12.57 -0.42 -25.35
N GLU A 6 11.88 -1.45 -25.83
CA GLU A 6 10.43 -1.57 -25.70
C GLU A 6 10.04 -1.74 -24.22
N GLU A 7 9.19 -0.83 -23.73
CA GLU A 7 8.71 -0.84 -22.36
C GLU A 7 7.56 -1.83 -22.19
N ASN A 8 7.82 -2.94 -21.50
CA ASN A 8 6.85 -4.01 -21.26
C ASN A 8 6.39 -4.08 -19.78
N ARG A 9 6.73 -3.08 -18.97
CA ARG A 9 6.28 -3.04 -17.58
C ARG A 9 4.84 -2.55 -17.50
N ALA A 10 4.04 -3.23 -16.69
CA ALA A 10 2.73 -2.78 -16.28
C ALA A 10 2.78 -2.11 -14.90
N ALA A 11 1.67 -1.50 -14.51
CA ALA A 11 1.50 -0.92 -13.18
C ALA A 11 0.38 -1.64 -12.44
N ILE A 12 0.63 -1.99 -11.18
CA ILE A 12 -0.40 -2.41 -10.24
C ILE A 12 -0.53 -1.29 -9.21
N HIS A 13 -1.68 -0.64 -9.17
CA HIS A 13 -1.96 0.42 -8.20
C HIS A 13 -3.35 0.24 -7.60
N GLY A 14 -3.57 0.83 -6.43
CA GLY A 14 -4.85 0.76 -5.75
C GLY A 14 -4.91 1.63 -4.52
N VAL A 15 -6.09 1.62 -3.89
CA VAL A 15 -6.37 2.37 -2.65
C VAL A 15 -6.87 1.40 -1.59
N VAL A 16 -6.21 1.38 -0.44
CA VAL A 16 -6.62 0.61 0.73
C VAL A 16 -7.52 1.49 1.60
N LYS A 17 -8.71 0.97 1.92
CA LYS A 17 -9.70 1.65 2.75
C LYS A 17 -10.22 0.73 3.85
N PHE A 18 -10.56 1.32 5.00
CA PHE A 18 -11.38 0.67 6.01
C PHE A 18 -12.81 0.44 5.50
N PRO A 19 -13.63 -0.41 6.15
CA PRO A 19 -15.01 -0.66 5.75
C PRO A 19 -15.92 0.57 5.73
N ASP A 20 -15.59 1.61 6.50
CA ASP A 20 -16.27 2.90 6.53
C ASP A 20 -15.89 3.83 5.35
N GLY A 21 -14.95 3.41 4.51
CA GLY A 21 -14.47 4.15 3.34
C GLY A 21 -13.27 5.06 3.62
N CYS A 22 -12.79 5.14 4.85
CA CYS A 22 -11.62 5.93 5.23
C CYS A 22 -10.32 5.33 4.64
N PRO A 23 -9.42 6.13 4.05
CA PRO A 23 -8.14 5.65 3.55
C PRO A 23 -7.27 5.13 4.71
N VAL A 24 -6.50 4.08 4.45
CA VAL A 24 -5.58 3.51 5.45
C VAL A 24 -4.16 4.00 5.15
N LYS A 25 -3.63 4.90 5.98
CA LYS A 25 -2.22 5.33 5.93
C LYS A 25 -1.31 4.25 6.54
N ASP A 26 -0.09 4.14 6.02
CA ASP A 26 1.00 3.29 6.54
C ASP A 26 0.69 1.77 6.59
N ALA A 27 -0.28 1.29 5.82
CA ALA A 27 -0.50 -0.14 5.63
C ALA A 27 0.61 -0.74 4.75
N VAL A 28 1.10 -1.92 5.13
CA VAL A 28 2.10 -2.65 4.35
C VAL A 28 1.38 -3.45 3.26
N VAL A 29 1.61 -3.10 2.00
CA VAL A 29 1.17 -3.87 0.84
C VAL A 29 2.34 -4.70 0.33
N LYS A 30 2.22 -6.02 0.38
CA LYS A 30 3.26 -6.95 -0.10
C LYS A 30 2.87 -7.55 -1.44
N LEU A 31 3.78 -7.51 -2.41
CA LEU A 31 3.62 -8.07 -3.75
C LEU A 31 4.36 -9.40 -3.86
N PHE A 32 3.66 -10.40 -4.40
CA PHE A 32 4.21 -11.73 -4.70
C PHE A 32 3.99 -12.07 -6.18
N GLU A 33 4.98 -12.68 -6.81
CA GLU A 33 4.83 -13.36 -8.10
C GLU A 33 4.33 -14.79 -7.84
N LYS A 34 3.34 -15.23 -8.63
CA LYS A 34 2.76 -16.56 -8.53
C LYS A 34 3.49 -17.52 -9.46
N GLU A 35 4.43 -18.30 -8.92
CA GLU A 35 5.16 -19.32 -9.70
C GLU A 35 4.30 -20.56 -9.96
N SER A 36 3.40 -20.90 -9.03
CA SER A 36 2.43 -21.99 -9.18
C SER A 36 1.23 -21.76 -8.26
N LYS A 37 0.22 -22.66 -8.30
CA LYS A 37 -0.98 -22.56 -7.44
C LYS A 37 -0.65 -22.46 -5.94
N CYS A 38 0.45 -23.08 -5.49
CA CYS A 38 0.82 -23.15 -4.08
C CYS A 38 2.15 -22.47 -3.76
N LYS A 39 2.78 -21.78 -4.71
CA LYS A 39 4.09 -21.16 -4.54
C LYS A 39 4.06 -19.68 -4.91
N LEU A 40 4.34 -18.85 -3.91
CA LEU A 40 4.42 -17.41 -4.03
C LEU A 40 5.85 -16.96 -3.78
N LYS A 41 6.44 -16.23 -4.71
CA LYS A 41 7.77 -15.61 -4.57
C LYS A 41 7.58 -14.15 -4.14
N PRO A 42 8.10 -13.72 -2.98
CA PRO A 42 8.04 -12.31 -2.59
C PRO A 42 8.89 -11.46 -3.55
N ILE A 43 8.33 -10.33 -3.99
CA ILE A 43 8.99 -9.41 -4.93
C ILE A 43 9.40 -8.12 -4.22
N THR A 44 8.41 -7.41 -3.68
CA THR A 44 8.62 -6.11 -3.03
C THR A 44 7.45 -5.78 -2.10
N PHE A 45 7.53 -4.65 -1.41
CA PHE A 45 6.44 -4.08 -0.62
C PHE A 45 6.40 -2.56 -0.76
N ALA A 46 5.25 -1.98 -0.45
CA ALA A 46 5.04 -0.54 -0.34
C ALA A 46 4.23 -0.24 0.92
N PHE A 47 4.42 0.96 1.47
CA PHE A 47 3.51 1.52 2.46
C PHE A 47 2.49 2.39 1.75
N THR A 48 1.24 2.37 2.21
CA THR A 48 0.21 3.25 1.67
C THR A 48 0.43 4.69 2.12
N ASP A 49 0.19 5.63 1.19
CA ASP A 49 0.24 7.07 1.50
C ASP A 49 -0.97 7.54 2.33
N GLU A 50 -1.07 8.84 2.59
CA GLU A 50 -2.15 9.45 3.38
C GLU A 50 -3.54 9.28 2.74
N CYS A 51 -3.58 9.06 1.43
CA CYS A 51 -4.79 8.77 0.66
C CYS A 51 -5.05 7.25 0.57
N GLY A 52 -4.25 6.41 1.22
CA GLY A 52 -4.34 4.95 1.18
C GLY A 52 -3.78 4.32 -0.10
N GLN A 53 -3.06 5.08 -0.93
CA GLN A 53 -2.62 4.64 -2.25
C GLN A 53 -1.34 3.82 -2.19
N PHE A 54 -1.19 2.88 -3.12
CA PHE A 54 0.05 2.17 -3.39
C PHE A 54 0.27 1.98 -4.90
N LEU A 55 1.53 1.81 -5.32
CA LEU A 55 1.92 1.60 -6.71
C LEU A 55 3.11 0.62 -6.80
N PHE A 56 3.01 -0.34 -7.71
CA PHE A 56 4.10 -1.22 -8.11
C PHE A 56 4.27 -1.18 -9.63
N GLY A 57 5.51 -1.05 -10.09
CA GLY A 57 5.89 -1.43 -11.45
C GLY A 57 6.13 -2.94 -11.50
N VAL A 58 5.56 -3.62 -12.49
CA VAL A 58 5.63 -5.08 -12.64
C VAL A 58 5.89 -5.48 -14.09
N ASP A 59 6.29 -6.72 -14.31
CA ASP A 59 6.34 -7.31 -15.65
C ASP A 59 4.91 -7.64 -16.10
N SER A 60 4.49 -7.20 -17.29
CA SER A 60 3.10 -7.38 -17.76
C SER A 60 2.71 -8.84 -18.02
N CYS A 61 3.68 -9.74 -18.15
CA CYS A 61 3.45 -11.12 -18.59
C CYS A 61 3.41 -12.13 -17.43
N LYS A 62 3.22 -11.66 -16.20
CA LYS A 62 3.26 -12.47 -14.98
C LYS A 62 2.02 -12.35 -14.12
N ASP A 63 1.71 -13.43 -13.40
CA ASP A 63 0.64 -13.44 -12.40
C ASP A 63 1.15 -12.97 -11.03
N TYR A 64 0.42 -12.06 -10.42
CA TYR A 64 0.77 -11.50 -9.11
C TYR A 64 -0.33 -11.69 -8.06
N VAL A 65 0.08 -11.70 -6.79
CA VAL A 65 -0.79 -11.72 -5.61
C VAL A 65 -0.38 -10.58 -4.68
N ILE A 66 -1.35 -9.82 -4.22
CA ILE A 66 -1.17 -8.74 -3.24
C ILE A 66 -1.69 -9.21 -1.89
N LYS A 67 -0.94 -8.92 -0.82
CA LYS A 67 -1.41 -9.08 0.57
C LYS A 67 -1.22 -7.77 1.32
N VAL A 68 -2.29 -7.28 1.93
CA VAL A 68 -2.29 -6.05 2.72
C VAL A 68 -2.25 -6.41 4.20
N PHE A 69 -1.33 -5.79 4.93
CA PHE A 69 -1.17 -5.93 6.37
C PHE A 69 -1.28 -4.56 7.00
N PHE A 70 -2.18 -4.42 7.97
CA PHE A 70 -2.30 -3.21 8.77
C PHE A 70 -1.96 -3.54 10.22
N TYR A 71 -0.95 -2.86 10.77
CA TYR A 71 -0.50 -3.07 12.14
C TYR A 71 -1.40 -2.30 13.10
N HIS A 72 -1.97 -3.01 14.07
CA HIS A 72 -2.61 -2.39 15.22
C HIS A 72 -1.64 -2.48 16.40
N PRO A 73 -1.23 -1.35 17.01
CA PRO A 73 -0.37 -1.37 18.19
C PRO A 73 -1.05 -2.11 19.35
N GLU A 74 -0.33 -3.03 19.99
CA GLU A 74 -0.85 -3.77 21.17
C GLU A 74 -1.09 -2.86 22.38
N HIS A 75 -0.42 -1.71 22.43
CA HIS A 75 -0.59 -0.69 23.45
C HIS A 75 -0.88 0.65 22.79
N MET A 76 -2.15 0.88 22.49
CA MET A 76 -2.63 2.22 22.19
C MET A 76 -2.79 2.96 23.53
N PRO A 77 -2.07 4.06 23.81
CA PRO A 77 -2.62 5.05 24.72
C PRO A 77 -4.02 5.42 24.20
N PRO A 78 -4.99 5.77 25.07
CA PRO A 78 -6.37 6.01 24.65
C PRO A 78 -6.41 7.14 23.63
N SER A 79 -6.32 6.78 22.36
CA SER A 79 -6.46 7.71 21.25
C SER A 79 -7.94 7.81 20.95
N PRO A 80 -8.45 9.00 20.64
CA PRO A 80 -9.81 9.13 20.13
C PRO A 80 -9.91 8.24 18.87
N PRO A 81 -11.09 7.66 18.60
CA PRO A 81 -11.29 6.86 17.40
C PRO A 81 -10.81 7.66 16.19
N PRO A 82 -10.25 7.01 15.15
CA PRO A 82 -9.87 7.69 13.93
C PRO A 82 -11.14 8.24 13.29
N HIS A 83 -11.52 9.44 13.70
CA HIS A 83 -12.55 10.22 13.05
C HIS A 83 -11.95 10.62 11.72
N CYS A 84 -12.41 10.00 10.64
CA CYS A 84 -12.41 10.64 9.35
C CYS A 84 -13.02 12.04 9.53
N LYS A 85 -12.17 13.06 9.65
CA LYS A 85 -12.61 14.43 9.48
C LYS A 85 -12.95 14.55 8.00
N LYS A 86 -14.26 14.48 7.70
CA LYS A 86 -14.75 15.15 6.51
C LYS A 86 -14.42 16.62 6.70
N ASP A 87 -13.60 17.10 5.78
CA ASP A 87 -13.25 18.50 5.57
C ASP A 87 -12.38 19.10 6.69
N ASP A 88 -11.06 19.15 6.45
CA ASP A 88 -10.25 20.37 6.47
C ASP A 88 -8.75 20.03 6.49
N ASN A 89 -7.99 20.75 5.65
CA ASN A 89 -6.53 20.82 5.65
C ASN A 89 -6.00 20.97 7.08
N ASP A 90 -5.11 20.07 7.51
CA ASP A 90 -3.91 20.31 8.34
C ASP A 90 -3.52 19.01 9.07
N CYS A 91 -2.54 18.30 8.51
CA CYS A 91 -1.94 17.12 9.13
C CYS A 91 -0.63 17.51 9.82
N ASP A 92 -0.69 18.30 10.90
CA ASP A 92 0.49 18.55 11.73
C ASP A 92 0.72 17.35 12.68
N TYR A 93 1.68 16.50 12.29
CA TYR A 93 2.12 15.34 13.07
C TYR A 93 3.08 15.84 14.15
N LYS A 94 2.64 15.90 15.42
CA LYS A 94 3.58 16.11 16.53
C LYS A 94 4.16 14.78 17.01
N GLU A 95 5.44 14.57 16.70
CA GLU A 95 6.29 13.58 17.35
C GLU A 95 6.35 13.84 18.85
N TYR A 96 6.17 12.80 19.65
CA TYR A 96 6.57 12.80 21.06
C TYR A 96 7.70 11.78 21.25
N SER A 97 8.82 12.29 21.77
CA SER A 97 10.07 11.59 22.09
C SER A 97 9.95 10.56 23.20
#